data_AF-A0A3N5GEY5-F1
#
_entry.id   AF-A0A3N5GEY5-F1
#
_cell.length_a   1.000
_cell.length_b   1.000
_cell.length_c   1.000
_cell.angle_alpha   90.00
_cell.angle_beta   90.00
_cell.angle_gamma   90.00
#
_symmetry.space_group_name_H-M   'P 1'
#
loop_
_entity.id
_entity.type
_entity.pdbx_description
1 polymer ?
#
loop_
_entity_poly.entity_id
_entity_poly.type
_entity_poly.pdbx_seq_one_letter_code
_entity_poly.pdbx_strand_id
1 'polypeptide(L)'
;MKTQLIPLEPHDDLISIRDKMSWAKTPRILLVWPARGRVDVRPLDLALLHRHAEALGAELGLVTRNAEIRQAARQMKLPVFSTTKNAQRKPWPERQPARPSRRFPKMDFRALRAALPAPELFNFSGQPVTRIAAFSVGVLAVLLVALIFLPSAEIRIAPPAQPQSVTISISAETNAWQVQISGVIPARQKTLTLELTDSKASSGKALFPDEPASGMARFTNLTALEVALPAKLVILTRSTTPLRFETVKEARLLAGNGKTVDVPIRAVQPGSVGNLP
;
A
#
# COMPACT_ATOMS: atom_id res chain seq x y z
N MET A 1 -43.00 -63.68 -57.11
CA MET A 1 -42.17 -63.16 -56.00
C MET A 1 -40.97 -62.42 -56.58
N LYS A 2 -40.69 -61.19 -56.13
CA LYS A 2 -39.51 -60.42 -56.59
C LYS A 2 -38.24 -61.00 -55.95
N THR A 3 -37.19 -61.20 -56.75
CA THR A 3 -35.87 -61.69 -56.30
C THR A 3 -34.86 -60.58 -56.44
N GLN A 4 -34.16 -60.24 -55.36
CA GLN A 4 -33.09 -59.23 -55.39
C GLN A 4 -31.76 -59.88 -55.72
N LEU A 5 -31.10 -59.32 -56.72
CA LEU A 5 -29.79 -59.75 -57.21
C LEU A 5 -28.73 -58.93 -56.50
N ILE A 6 -27.84 -59.58 -55.76
CA ILE A 6 -26.68 -58.93 -55.13
C ILE A 6 -25.43 -59.47 -55.83
N PRO A 7 -24.81 -58.71 -56.75
CA PRO A 7 -23.54 -59.07 -57.32
C PRO A 7 -22.45 -58.95 -56.25
N LEU A 8 -21.64 -60.00 -56.12
CA LEU A 8 -20.47 -60.01 -55.26
C LEU A 8 -19.26 -59.50 -56.03
N GLU A 9 -18.46 -58.69 -55.37
CA GLU A 9 -17.19 -58.16 -55.88
C GLU A 9 -16.03 -59.03 -55.37
N PRO A 10 -14.87 -59.05 -56.08
CA PRO A 10 -13.72 -59.84 -55.65
C PRO A 10 -13.16 -59.50 -54.26
N HIS A 11 -13.47 -58.32 -53.72
CA HIS A 11 -13.04 -57.85 -52.40
C HIS A 11 -14.15 -57.91 -51.35
N ASP A 12 -15.27 -58.57 -51.64
CA ASP A 12 -16.34 -58.73 -50.67
C ASP A 12 -15.99 -59.83 -49.66
N ASP A 13 -15.94 -59.46 -48.37
CA ASP A 13 -15.80 -60.40 -47.25
C ASP A 13 -17.17 -60.74 -46.64
N LEU A 14 -17.22 -61.72 -45.74
CA LEU A 14 -18.44 -62.13 -45.02
C LEU A 14 -19.25 -60.93 -44.46
N ILE A 15 -18.56 -59.95 -43.89
CA ILE A 15 -19.19 -58.76 -43.27
C ILE A 15 -19.84 -57.88 -44.34
N SER A 16 -19.13 -57.60 -45.44
CA SER A 16 -19.63 -56.78 -46.55
C SER A 16 -20.84 -57.44 -47.21
N ILE A 17 -20.80 -58.77 -47.40
CA ILE A 17 -21.93 -59.53 -47.95
C ILE A 17 -23.14 -59.45 -47.00
N ARG A 18 -22.91 -59.61 -45.70
CA ARG A 18 -23.97 -59.53 -44.68
C ARG A 18 -24.64 -58.16 -44.69
N ASP A 19 -23.86 -57.08 -44.80
CA ASP A 19 -24.40 -55.72 -44.87
C ASP A 19 -25.22 -55.50 -46.15
N LYS A 20 -24.68 -55.91 -47.31
CA LYS A 20 -25.42 -55.88 -48.60
C LYS A 20 -26.73 -56.68 -48.53
N MET A 21 -26.75 -57.82 -47.84
CA MET A 21 -27.96 -58.62 -47.61
C MET A 21 -28.97 -57.92 -46.70
N SER A 22 -28.50 -57.16 -45.70
CA SER A 22 -29.38 -56.41 -44.78
C SER A 22 -30.18 -55.32 -45.50
N TRP A 23 -29.62 -54.76 -46.58
CA TRP A 23 -30.30 -53.76 -47.41
C TRP A 23 -31.32 -54.37 -48.37
N ALA A 24 -31.37 -55.71 -48.47
CA ALA A 24 -32.30 -56.37 -49.35
C ALA A 24 -33.73 -56.36 -48.79
N LYS A 25 -34.66 -55.72 -49.51
CA LYS A 25 -36.07 -55.56 -49.10
C LYS A 25 -36.98 -56.67 -49.63
N THR A 26 -36.43 -57.71 -50.26
CA THR A 26 -37.20 -58.80 -50.85
C THR A 26 -37.00 -60.12 -50.12
N PRO A 27 -38.03 -60.99 -50.07
CA PRO A 27 -37.95 -62.28 -49.42
C PRO A 27 -37.03 -63.29 -50.13
N ARG A 28 -36.48 -62.97 -51.31
CA ARG A 28 -35.53 -63.82 -52.03
C ARG A 28 -34.27 -63.04 -52.34
N ILE A 29 -33.15 -63.48 -51.78
CA ILE A 29 -31.83 -62.88 -51.97
C ILE A 29 -30.98 -63.85 -52.78
N LEU A 30 -30.56 -63.41 -53.97
CA LEU A 30 -29.66 -64.16 -54.84
C LEU A 30 -28.27 -63.53 -54.81
N LEU A 31 -27.29 -64.23 -54.22
CA LEU A 31 -25.90 -63.83 -54.27
C LEU A 31 -25.25 -64.33 -55.56
N VAL A 32 -24.69 -63.42 -56.34
CA VAL A 32 -24.08 -63.72 -57.64
C VAL A 32 -22.57 -63.59 -57.53
N TRP A 33 -21.84 -64.71 -57.62
CA TRP A 33 -20.38 -64.69 -57.66
C TRP A 33 -19.88 -64.06 -58.95
N PRO A 34 -18.77 -63.29 -58.89
CA PRO A 34 -18.19 -62.68 -60.08
C PRO A 34 -17.67 -63.78 -61.03
N ALA A 35 -17.74 -63.50 -62.34
CA ALA A 35 -17.26 -64.44 -63.37
C ALA A 35 -15.72 -64.59 -63.38
N ARG A 36 -15.00 -63.57 -62.88
CA ARG A 36 -13.54 -63.54 -62.71
C ARG A 36 -13.24 -62.95 -61.33
N GLY A 37 -12.27 -63.52 -60.63
CA GLY A 37 -11.94 -63.16 -59.25
C GLY A 37 -12.44 -64.19 -58.23
N ARG A 38 -11.74 -64.26 -57.08
CA ARG A 38 -12.17 -65.06 -55.92
C ARG A 38 -12.74 -64.09 -54.90
N VAL A 39 -13.81 -64.50 -54.23
CA VAL A 39 -14.42 -63.79 -53.11
C VAL A 39 -13.92 -64.48 -51.85
N ASP A 40 -13.51 -63.75 -50.81
CA ASP A 40 -12.98 -64.34 -49.56
C ASP A 40 -14.13 -64.86 -48.68
N VAL A 41 -14.73 -65.98 -49.10
CA VAL A 41 -15.81 -66.65 -48.39
C VAL A 41 -15.45 -68.12 -48.26
N ARG A 42 -15.29 -68.56 -47.02
CA ARG A 42 -15.02 -69.97 -46.69
C ARG A 42 -16.33 -70.77 -46.72
N PRO A 43 -16.27 -72.11 -46.86
CA PRO A 43 -17.45 -72.96 -46.76
C PRO A 43 -18.28 -72.77 -45.48
N LEU A 44 -17.62 -72.46 -44.34
CA LEU A 44 -18.29 -72.20 -43.06
C LEU A 44 -19.07 -70.87 -43.06
N ASP A 45 -18.59 -69.87 -43.80
CA ASP A 45 -19.19 -68.54 -43.88
C ASP A 45 -20.55 -68.58 -44.58
N LEU A 46 -20.75 -69.53 -45.50
CA LEU A 46 -22.06 -69.80 -46.11
C LEU A 46 -23.12 -70.21 -45.07
N ALA A 47 -22.75 -70.90 -43.99
CA ALA A 47 -23.69 -71.24 -42.92
C ALA A 47 -24.11 -69.99 -42.12
N LEU A 48 -23.17 -69.05 -41.93
CA LEU A 48 -23.45 -67.76 -41.28
C LEU A 48 -24.32 -66.87 -42.17
N LEU A 49 -24.04 -66.80 -43.47
CA LEU A 49 -24.87 -66.09 -44.44
C LEU A 49 -26.27 -66.70 -44.54
N HIS A 50 -26.38 -68.03 -44.52
CA HIS A 50 -27.67 -68.71 -44.50
C HIS A 50 -28.48 -68.35 -43.26
N ARG A 51 -27.89 -68.45 -42.06
CA ARG A 51 -28.54 -68.04 -40.81
C ARG A 51 -28.92 -66.56 -40.82
N HIS A 52 -28.09 -65.70 -41.42
CA HIS A 52 -28.39 -64.28 -41.52
C HIS A 52 -29.58 -64.01 -42.46
N ALA A 53 -29.63 -64.67 -43.63
CA ALA A 53 -30.81 -64.63 -44.49
C ALA A 53 -32.06 -65.12 -43.75
N GLU A 54 -31.94 -66.19 -42.95
CA GLU A 54 -33.04 -66.70 -42.15
C GLU A 54 -33.54 -65.66 -41.14
N ALA A 55 -32.64 -64.96 -40.45
CA ALA A 55 -32.97 -63.90 -39.50
C ALA A 55 -33.67 -62.70 -40.18
N LEU A 56 -33.30 -62.40 -41.43
CA LEU A 56 -33.97 -61.37 -42.25
C LEU A 56 -35.33 -61.82 -42.81
N GLY A 57 -35.72 -63.08 -42.61
CA GLY A 57 -36.95 -63.62 -43.20
C GLY A 57 -36.83 -63.91 -44.70
N ALA A 58 -35.61 -63.88 -45.26
CA ALA A 58 -35.35 -64.11 -46.68
C ALA A 58 -34.86 -65.53 -46.98
N GLU A 59 -35.19 -66.04 -48.17
CA GLU A 59 -34.59 -67.22 -48.77
C GLU A 59 -33.27 -66.83 -49.43
N LEU A 60 -32.22 -67.64 -49.25
CA LEU A 60 -30.90 -67.42 -49.83
C LEU A 60 -30.67 -68.38 -51.00
N GLY A 61 -30.29 -67.84 -52.15
CA GLY A 61 -29.84 -68.60 -53.31
C GLY A 61 -28.47 -68.13 -53.78
N LEU A 62 -27.73 -69.04 -54.42
CA LEU A 62 -26.36 -68.78 -54.84
C LEU A 62 -26.21 -69.01 -56.36
N VAL A 63 -25.58 -68.07 -57.06
CA VAL A 63 -25.10 -68.26 -58.43
C VAL A 63 -23.59 -68.33 -58.40
N THR A 64 -23.02 -69.52 -58.53
CA THR A 64 -21.56 -69.70 -58.50
C THR A 64 -21.09 -70.81 -59.43
N ARG A 65 -19.90 -70.61 -60.00
CA ARG A 65 -19.17 -71.61 -60.79
C ARG A 65 -18.12 -72.37 -59.97
N ASN A 66 -17.79 -71.90 -58.76
CA ASN A 66 -16.81 -72.55 -57.90
C ASN A 66 -17.37 -73.89 -57.36
N ALA A 67 -16.59 -74.97 -57.51
CA ALA A 67 -16.98 -76.32 -57.11
C ALA A 67 -17.11 -76.48 -55.59
N GLU A 68 -16.21 -75.87 -54.81
CA GLU A 68 -16.17 -75.99 -53.34
C GLU A 68 -17.40 -75.34 -52.69
N ILE A 69 -17.71 -74.10 -53.07
CA ILE A 69 -18.88 -73.35 -52.60
C ILE A 69 -20.17 -74.06 -53.02
N ARG A 70 -20.20 -74.64 -54.23
CA ARG A 70 -21.35 -75.42 -54.71
C ARG A 70 -21.55 -76.69 -53.89
N GLN A 71 -20.47 -77.38 -53.51
CA GLN A 71 -20.55 -78.57 -52.68
C GLN A 71 -21.02 -78.23 -51.26
N ALA A 72 -20.45 -77.19 -50.64
CA ALA A 72 -20.86 -76.70 -49.32
C ALA A 72 -22.34 -76.29 -49.30
N ALA A 73 -22.78 -75.55 -50.33
CA ALA A 73 -24.17 -75.15 -50.47
C ALA A 73 -25.13 -76.34 -50.64
N ARG A 74 -24.72 -77.38 -51.39
CA ARG A 74 -25.49 -78.63 -51.52
C ARG A 74 -25.62 -79.38 -50.20
N GLN A 75 -24.55 -79.44 -49.39
CA GLN A 75 -24.60 -80.04 -48.05
C GLN A 75 -25.61 -79.33 -47.15
N MET A 76 -25.76 -78.01 -47.29
CA MET A 76 -26.73 -77.18 -46.56
C MET A 76 -28.12 -77.09 -47.21
N LYS A 77 -28.39 -77.87 -48.28
CA LYS A 77 -29.65 -77.84 -49.03
C LYS A 77 -30.04 -76.45 -49.59
N LEU A 78 -29.05 -75.60 -49.84
CA LEU A 78 -29.26 -74.28 -50.44
C LEU A 78 -29.46 -74.38 -51.97
N PRO A 79 -30.38 -73.59 -52.56
CA PRO A 79 -30.56 -73.56 -54.01
C PRO A 79 -29.35 -72.91 -54.71
N VAL A 80 -28.65 -73.69 -55.53
CA VAL A 80 -27.50 -73.23 -56.34
C VAL A 80 -27.86 -73.26 -57.81
N PHE A 81 -27.57 -72.16 -58.51
CA PHE A 81 -27.86 -71.99 -59.94
C PHE A 81 -26.59 -71.65 -60.73
N SER A 82 -26.57 -72.02 -62.01
CA SER A 82 -25.46 -71.71 -62.93
C SER A 82 -25.54 -70.30 -63.54
N THR A 83 -26.75 -69.74 -63.60
CA THR A 83 -27.04 -68.45 -64.25
C THR A 83 -28.15 -67.73 -63.48
N THR A 84 -28.09 -66.40 -63.44
CA THR A 84 -29.11 -65.52 -62.83
C THR A 84 -30.51 -65.76 -63.40
N LYS A 85 -30.64 -65.95 -64.73
CA LYS A 85 -31.91 -66.28 -65.40
C LYS A 85 -32.52 -67.60 -64.92
N ASN A 86 -31.71 -68.61 -64.60
CA ASN A 86 -32.19 -69.89 -64.09
C ASN A 86 -32.71 -69.79 -62.65
N ALA A 87 -32.08 -68.94 -61.84
CA ALA A 87 -32.48 -68.69 -60.46
C ALA A 87 -33.85 -68.01 -60.34
N GLN A 88 -34.24 -67.20 -61.33
CA GLN A 88 -35.55 -66.53 -61.36
C GLN A 88 -36.68 -67.44 -61.86
N ARG A 89 -36.37 -68.39 -62.76
CA ARG A 89 -37.38 -69.27 -63.39
C ARG A 89 -37.70 -70.53 -62.57
N LYS A 90 -36.74 -71.08 -61.84
CA LYS A 90 -36.94 -72.31 -61.05
C LYS A 90 -37.60 -72.00 -59.70
N PRO A 91 -38.52 -72.85 -59.20
CA PRO A 91 -39.04 -72.72 -57.85
C PRO A 91 -37.93 -72.97 -56.84
N TRP A 92 -37.86 -72.13 -55.80
CA TRP A 92 -36.95 -72.35 -54.67
C TRP A 92 -37.64 -73.29 -53.67
N PRO A 93 -36.90 -74.15 -52.96
CA PRO A 93 -37.50 -75.03 -51.96
C PRO A 93 -38.30 -74.21 -50.94
N GLU A 94 -39.54 -74.62 -50.69
CA GLU A 94 -40.46 -73.90 -49.81
C GLU A 94 -39.92 -73.89 -48.37
N ARG A 95 -39.72 -72.68 -47.82
CA ARG A 95 -39.18 -72.49 -46.48
C ARG A 95 -40.20 -72.92 -45.43
N GLN A 96 -39.84 -73.88 -44.59
CA GLN A 96 -40.50 -74.05 -43.30
C GLN A 96 -40.02 -72.93 -42.36
N PRO A 97 -40.89 -72.03 -41.86
CA PRO A 97 -40.46 -71.00 -40.93
C PRO A 97 -39.94 -71.67 -39.65
N ALA A 98 -38.61 -71.65 -39.47
CA ALA A 98 -37.99 -72.02 -38.21
C ALA A 98 -38.53 -71.08 -37.13
N ARG A 99 -39.47 -71.57 -36.32
CA ARG A 99 -39.96 -70.83 -35.16
C ARG A 99 -38.76 -70.63 -34.24
N PRO A 100 -38.34 -69.39 -33.92
CA PRO A 100 -37.25 -69.19 -32.97
C PRO A 100 -37.68 -69.85 -31.65
N SER A 101 -37.02 -70.94 -31.27
CA SER A 101 -37.23 -71.55 -29.96
C SER A 101 -36.79 -70.52 -28.94
N ARG A 102 -37.74 -69.85 -28.28
CA ARG A 102 -37.46 -68.92 -27.18
C ARG A 102 -36.75 -69.73 -26.10
N ARG A 103 -35.42 -69.58 -26.01
CA ARG A 103 -34.59 -70.28 -25.01
C ARG A 103 -34.74 -69.72 -23.61
N PHE A 104 -35.41 -68.58 -23.45
CA PHE A 104 -35.60 -67.93 -22.17
C PHE A 104 -37.07 -67.98 -21.76
N PRO A 105 -37.39 -68.58 -20.60
CA PRO A 105 -38.72 -68.48 -20.04
C PRO A 105 -39.07 -67.01 -19.82
N LYS A 106 -40.31 -66.62 -20.13
CA LYS A 106 -40.80 -65.26 -19.88
C LYS A 106 -40.73 -65.02 -18.38
N MET A 107 -39.85 -64.11 -17.95
CA MET A 107 -39.75 -63.73 -16.55
C MET A 107 -41.03 -62.96 -16.18
N ASP A 108 -41.75 -63.45 -15.17
CA ASP A 108 -42.97 -62.79 -14.71
C ASP A 108 -42.61 -61.60 -13.82
N PHE A 109 -42.57 -60.42 -14.43
CA PHE A 109 -42.26 -59.15 -13.77
C PHE A 109 -43.23 -58.83 -12.63
N ARG A 110 -44.45 -59.38 -12.63
CA ARG A 110 -45.44 -59.14 -11.59
C ARG A 110 -45.13 -59.94 -10.34
N ALA A 111 -44.71 -61.19 -10.50
CA ALA A 111 -44.23 -62.03 -9.41
C ALA A 111 -42.94 -61.46 -8.79
N LEU A 112 -42.02 -60.98 -9.63
CA LEU A 112 -40.81 -60.29 -9.15
C LEU A 112 -41.13 -59.01 -8.36
N ARG A 113 -42.07 -58.19 -8.83
CA ARG A 113 -42.47 -56.96 -8.12
C ARG A 113 -43.13 -57.27 -6.76
N ALA A 114 -43.92 -58.35 -6.68
CA ALA A 114 -44.53 -58.78 -5.42
C ALA A 114 -43.51 -59.40 -4.44
N ALA A 115 -42.41 -59.96 -4.96
CA ALA A 115 -41.33 -60.51 -4.16
C ALA A 115 -40.29 -59.47 -3.70
N LEU A 116 -40.36 -58.23 -4.21
CA LEU A 116 -39.54 -57.14 -3.70
C LEU A 116 -40.09 -56.72 -2.33
N PRO A 117 -39.25 -56.63 -1.28
CA PRO A 117 -39.68 -56.08 0.00
C PRO A 117 -40.23 -54.67 -0.23
N ALA A 118 -41.41 -54.38 0.33
CA ALA A 118 -42.00 -53.06 0.25
C ALA A 118 -40.95 -52.04 0.74
N PRO A 119 -40.68 -50.95 -0.01
CA PRO A 119 -39.73 -49.95 0.41
C PRO A 119 -40.35 -49.10 1.53
N GLU A 120 -40.49 -49.69 2.71
CA GLU A 120 -41.12 -49.03 3.87
C GLU A 120 -40.25 -47.91 4.44
N LEU A 121 -38.96 -47.89 4.10
CA LEU A 121 -38.03 -46.87 4.58
C LEU A 121 -38.22 -45.49 3.92
N PHE A 122 -38.88 -45.41 2.76
CA PHE A 122 -39.11 -44.15 2.03
C PHE A 122 -40.53 -43.98 1.49
N ASN A 123 -41.54 -44.51 2.19
CA ASN A 123 -42.95 -44.30 1.85
C ASN A 123 -43.45 -42.86 2.18
N PHE A 124 -42.62 -41.85 1.96
CA PHE A 124 -42.93 -40.43 2.14
C PHE A 124 -43.74 -39.85 0.96
N SER A 125 -44.04 -40.61 -0.09
CA SER A 125 -44.77 -40.08 -1.25
C SER A 125 -46.28 -39.92 -1.00
N GLY A 126 -46.83 -40.52 0.08
CA GLY A 126 -48.26 -40.54 0.36
C GLY A 126 -48.75 -39.45 1.33
N GLN A 127 -47.87 -38.88 2.14
CA GLN A 127 -48.27 -37.92 3.19
C GLN A 127 -48.09 -36.47 2.72
N PRO A 128 -49.14 -35.63 2.73
CA PRO A 128 -49.08 -34.27 2.20
C PRO A 128 -48.04 -33.41 2.93
N VAL A 129 -47.84 -33.62 4.23
CA VAL A 129 -46.88 -32.89 5.06
C VAL A 129 -45.44 -33.10 4.57
N THR A 130 -45.05 -34.35 4.29
CA THR A 130 -43.70 -34.67 3.83
C THR A 130 -43.39 -34.12 2.44
N ARG A 131 -44.41 -34.07 1.56
CA ARG A 131 -44.30 -33.45 0.24
C ARG A 131 -44.13 -31.93 0.34
N ILE A 132 -44.90 -31.28 1.22
CA ILE A 132 -44.77 -29.85 1.49
C ILE A 132 -43.40 -29.54 2.10
N ALA A 133 -42.92 -30.37 3.03
CA ALA A 133 -41.59 -30.21 3.63
C ALA A 133 -40.46 -30.38 2.60
N ALA A 134 -40.52 -31.40 1.74
CA ALA A 134 -39.52 -31.58 0.69
C ALA A 134 -39.55 -30.43 -0.33
N PHE A 135 -40.74 -29.94 -0.68
CA PHE A 135 -40.91 -28.78 -1.55
C PHE A 135 -40.35 -27.50 -0.91
N SER A 136 -40.66 -27.24 0.37
CA SER A 136 -40.17 -26.06 1.07
C SER A 136 -38.65 -26.09 1.25
N VAL A 137 -38.06 -27.26 1.51
CA VAL A 137 -36.60 -27.45 1.52
C VAL A 137 -36.00 -27.11 0.15
N GLY A 138 -36.62 -27.56 -0.94
CA GLY A 138 -36.19 -27.21 -2.30
C GLY A 138 -36.27 -25.71 -2.58
N VAL A 139 -37.38 -25.06 -2.22
CA VAL A 139 -37.57 -23.61 -2.37
C VAL A 139 -36.56 -22.83 -1.52
N LEU A 140 -36.34 -23.25 -0.28
CA LEU A 140 -35.35 -22.66 0.61
C LEU A 140 -33.95 -22.75 0.01
N ALA A 141 -33.57 -23.90 -0.55
CA ALA A 141 -32.28 -24.09 -1.19
C ALA A 141 -32.08 -23.12 -2.37
N VAL A 142 -33.11 -22.93 -3.21
CA VAL A 142 -33.07 -21.96 -4.32
C VAL A 142 -32.96 -20.53 -3.80
N LEU A 143 -33.70 -20.15 -2.75
CA LEU A 143 -33.60 -18.84 -2.12
C LEU A 143 -32.20 -18.57 -1.56
N LEU A 144 -31.60 -19.57 -0.92
CA LEU A 144 -30.25 -19.49 -0.35
C LEU A 144 -29.21 -19.27 -1.45
N VAL A 145 -29.33 -19.98 -2.56
CA VAL A 145 -28.51 -19.76 -3.76
C VAL A 145 -28.69 -18.33 -4.29
N ALA A 146 -29.93 -17.84 -4.42
CA ALA A 146 -30.19 -16.48 -4.87
C ALA A 146 -29.59 -15.41 -3.94
N LEU A 147 -29.59 -15.65 -2.63
CA LEU A 147 -29.00 -14.77 -1.62
C LEU A 147 -27.47 -14.68 -1.72
N ILE A 148 -26.81 -15.74 -2.19
CA ILE A 148 -25.36 -15.73 -2.49
C ILE A 148 -25.07 -14.83 -3.70
N PHE A 149 -25.98 -14.77 -4.66
CA PHE A 149 -25.85 -13.92 -5.86
C PHE A 149 -26.21 -12.45 -5.60
N LEU A 150 -26.66 -12.07 -4.40
CA LEU A 150 -26.90 -10.67 -4.06
C LEU A 150 -25.55 -9.91 -4.02
N PRO A 151 -25.30 -8.95 -4.92
CA PRO A 151 -24.05 -8.21 -4.92
C PRO A 151 -24.01 -7.29 -3.69
N SER A 152 -22.95 -7.41 -2.89
CA SER A 152 -22.64 -6.45 -1.81
C SER A 152 -21.54 -5.51 -2.29
N ALA A 153 -21.79 -4.20 -2.20
CA ALA A 153 -20.81 -3.17 -2.55
C ALA A 153 -20.47 -2.35 -1.30
N GLU A 154 -19.28 -2.55 -0.75
CA GLU A 154 -18.74 -1.71 0.31
C GLU A 154 -17.92 -0.57 -0.33
N ILE A 155 -18.44 0.67 -0.25
CA ILE A 155 -17.77 1.85 -0.78
C ILE A 155 -16.84 2.40 0.29
N ARG A 156 -15.53 2.13 0.16
CA ARG A 156 -14.49 2.71 1.03
C ARG A 156 -13.86 3.92 0.35
N ILE A 157 -14.13 5.11 0.90
CA ILE A 157 -13.52 6.36 0.44
C ILE A 157 -12.32 6.66 1.35
N ALA A 158 -11.11 6.65 0.78
CA ALA A 158 -9.90 7.13 1.44
C ALA A 158 -9.59 8.53 0.88
N PRO A 159 -10.05 9.61 1.54
CA PRO A 159 -9.79 10.96 1.04
C PRO A 159 -8.29 11.25 1.07
N PRO A 160 -7.75 11.94 0.04
CA PRO A 160 -6.35 12.35 0.04
C PRO A 160 -6.11 13.39 1.15
N ALA A 161 -5.17 13.10 2.05
CA ALA A 161 -4.73 14.06 3.05
C ALA A 161 -3.88 15.16 2.38
N GLN A 162 -4.30 16.42 2.50
CA GLN A 162 -3.48 17.56 2.09
C GLN A 162 -2.75 18.12 3.33
N PRO A 163 -1.41 18.24 3.28
CA PRO A 163 -0.67 18.91 4.34
C PRO A 163 -1.03 20.41 4.35
N GLN A 164 -1.61 20.88 5.44
CA GLN A 164 -1.91 22.29 5.65
C GLN A 164 -0.86 22.89 6.58
N SER A 165 -0.11 23.88 6.09
CA SER A 165 0.85 24.65 6.90
C SER A 165 0.18 25.92 7.41
N VAL A 166 0.18 26.11 8.72
CA VAL A 166 -0.34 27.33 9.38
C VAL A 166 0.83 28.02 10.07
N THR A 167 1.14 29.24 9.65
CA THR A 167 2.15 30.09 10.29
C THR A 167 1.49 30.86 11.43
N ILE A 168 1.77 30.49 12.67
CA ILE A 168 1.29 31.21 13.86
C ILE A 168 2.36 32.22 14.27
N SER A 169 1.98 33.50 14.34
CA SER A 169 2.87 34.55 14.85
C SER A 169 2.89 34.50 16.37
N ILE A 170 4.05 34.21 16.96
CA ILE A 170 4.20 34.10 18.42
C ILE A 170 4.64 35.45 18.97
N SER A 171 3.89 35.99 19.94
CA SER A 171 4.22 37.24 20.64
C SER A 171 4.42 36.97 22.13
N ALA A 172 5.51 37.46 22.69
CA ALA A 172 5.84 37.29 24.10
C ALA A 172 5.46 38.56 24.89
N GLU A 173 4.44 38.46 25.74
CA GLU A 173 3.88 39.61 26.46
C GLU A 173 3.99 39.42 27.98
N THR A 174 4.37 40.49 28.68
CA THR A 174 4.50 40.48 30.15
C THR A 174 3.15 40.51 30.87
N ASN A 175 2.05 40.84 30.17
CA ASN A 175 0.69 40.95 30.73
C ASN A 175 -0.18 39.69 30.45
N ALA A 176 0.35 38.72 29.71
CA ALA A 176 -0.36 37.47 29.45
C ALA A 176 -0.20 36.52 30.66
N TRP A 177 -1.30 35.94 31.12
CA TRP A 177 -1.32 35.00 32.26
C TRP A 177 -1.39 33.53 31.83
N GLN A 178 -1.83 33.26 30.61
CA GLN A 178 -1.98 31.92 30.04
C GLN A 178 -1.59 31.91 28.56
N VAL A 179 -1.20 30.75 28.06
CA VAL A 179 -0.92 30.54 26.63
C VAL A 179 -2.22 30.64 25.84
N GLN A 180 -2.25 31.53 24.84
CA GLN A 180 -3.41 31.72 23.98
C GLN A 180 -3.19 31.03 22.62
N ILE A 181 -4.28 30.50 22.05
CA ILE A 181 -4.28 29.86 20.71
C ILE A 181 -3.87 30.85 19.61
N SER A 182 -4.06 32.16 19.84
CA SER A 182 -3.64 33.26 18.96
C SER A 182 -2.12 33.43 18.84
N GLY A 183 -1.31 32.76 19.67
CA GLY A 183 0.15 32.89 19.65
C GLY A 183 0.75 33.78 20.75
N VAL A 184 -0.06 34.27 21.70
CA VAL A 184 0.45 35.04 22.84
C VAL A 184 0.97 34.11 23.93
N ILE A 185 2.23 34.30 24.33
CA ILE A 185 2.89 33.55 25.41
C ILE A 185 3.30 34.48 26.56
N PRO A 186 3.18 34.02 27.82
CA PRO A 186 3.57 34.80 29.00
C PRO A 186 5.08 34.99 29.05
N ALA A 187 5.53 36.25 29.07
CA ALA A 187 6.93 36.62 29.27
C ALA A 187 7.16 37.17 30.69
N ARG A 188 8.36 36.97 31.24
CA ARG A 188 8.76 37.57 32.52
C ARG A 188 9.98 38.46 32.31
N GLN A 189 9.89 39.72 32.72
CA GLN A 189 11.06 40.61 32.76
C GLN A 189 11.94 40.24 33.96
N LYS A 190 13.24 40.05 33.70
CA LYS A 190 14.24 39.79 34.74
C LYS A 190 15.25 40.94 34.71
N THR A 191 15.16 41.82 35.69
CA THR A 191 16.11 42.94 35.82
C THR A 191 17.33 42.45 36.60
N LEU A 192 18.53 42.69 36.07
CA LEU A 192 19.79 42.40 36.72
C LEU A 192 20.50 43.72 36.99
N THR A 193 20.67 44.08 38.26
CA THR A 193 21.44 45.27 38.64
C THR A 193 22.91 44.86 38.74
N LEU A 194 23.74 45.43 37.88
CA LEU A 194 25.18 45.21 37.87
C LEU A 194 25.86 46.41 38.52
N GLU A 195 26.53 46.19 39.64
CA GLU A 195 27.33 47.21 40.31
C GLU A 195 28.80 47.02 39.89
N LEU A 196 29.32 48.00 39.14
CA LEU A 196 30.69 48.00 38.63
C LEU A 196 31.49 49.04 39.40
N THR A 197 32.51 48.58 40.12
CA THR A 197 33.45 49.46 40.83
C THR A 197 34.76 49.50 40.06
N ASP A 198 35.16 50.70 39.62
CA ASP A 198 36.47 50.97 39.04
C ASP A 198 37.24 51.92 39.97
N SER A 199 38.52 51.66 40.21
CA SER A 199 39.35 52.47 41.10
C SER A 199 40.74 52.67 40.52
N LYS A 200 41.21 53.92 40.49
CA LYS A 200 42.51 54.31 39.94
C LYS A 200 43.27 55.15 40.99
N ALA A 201 44.52 54.80 41.25
CA ALA A 201 45.34 55.52 42.22
C ALA A 201 45.75 56.91 41.70
N SER A 202 45.64 57.94 42.55
CA SER A 202 46.09 59.31 42.25
C SER A 202 47.45 59.57 42.90
N SER A 203 48.45 59.95 42.10
CA SER A 203 49.80 60.31 42.56
C SER A 203 49.99 61.82 42.55
N GLY A 204 49.79 62.48 43.68
CA GLY A 204 50.13 63.90 43.81
C GLY A 204 50.21 64.33 45.27
N LYS A 205 51.40 64.71 45.73
CA LYS A 205 51.58 65.49 46.96
C LYS A 205 51.67 66.96 46.56
N ALA A 206 50.91 67.83 47.23
CA ALA A 206 50.99 69.29 47.09
C ALA A 206 51.49 69.89 48.40
N LEU A 207 52.50 70.76 48.33
CA LEU A 207 53.01 71.52 49.47
C LEU A 207 52.28 72.86 49.55
N PHE A 208 51.66 73.15 50.70
CA PHE A 208 51.04 74.43 51.01
C PHE A 208 52.00 75.29 51.85
N PRO A 209 52.29 76.54 51.45
CA PRO A 209 53.10 77.43 52.27
C PRO A 209 52.28 77.99 53.45
N ASP A 210 52.68 77.67 54.68
CA ASP A 210 51.90 77.97 55.90
C ASP A 210 52.37 79.26 56.60
N GLU A 211 53.68 79.57 56.59
CA GLU A 211 54.25 80.67 57.38
C GLU A 211 54.88 81.80 56.53
N PRO A 212 54.61 83.08 56.87
CA PRO A 212 55.26 84.25 56.27
C PRO A 212 56.58 84.61 56.97
N ALA A 213 57.53 85.19 56.22
CA ALA A 213 58.81 85.64 56.77
C ALA A 213 58.64 86.79 57.79
N SER A 214 59.47 86.83 58.83
CA SER A 214 59.44 87.88 59.86
C SER A 214 60.83 88.53 60.06
N GLY A 215 60.85 89.81 60.43
CA GLY A 215 62.09 90.57 60.64
C GLY A 215 61.85 91.91 61.35
N MET A 216 62.88 92.76 61.44
CA MET A 216 62.78 94.11 62.00
C MET A 216 63.23 95.16 60.97
N ALA A 217 62.43 96.23 60.82
CA ALA A 217 62.79 97.38 60.00
C ALA A 217 63.12 98.58 60.88
N ARG A 218 64.25 99.24 60.59
CA ARG A 218 64.68 100.46 61.26
C ARG A 218 64.16 101.69 60.52
N PHE A 219 63.34 102.49 61.19
CA PHE A 219 62.87 103.77 60.68
C PHE A 219 63.65 104.92 61.32
N THR A 220 63.99 105.94 60.53
CA THR A 220 64.71 107.13 61.01
C THR A 220 63.87 108.37 60.73
N ASN A 221 63.58 109.18 61.76
CA ASN A 221 62.91 110.47 61.58
C ASN A 221 63.90 111.54 61.15
N LEU A 222 63.66 112.16 60.01
CA LEU A 222 64.44 113.30 59.49
C LEU A 222 63.67 114.62 59.58
N THR A 223 62.51 114.63 60.26
CA THR A 223 61.65 115.80 60.42
C THR A 223 61.73 116.38 61.84
N ALA A 224 61.32 117.64 62.00
CA ALA A 224 61.27 118.32 63.30
C ALA A 224 60.02 117.97 64.13
N LEU A 225 59.10 117.15 63.60
CA LEU A 225 57.85 116.76 64.25
C LEU A 225 57.84 115.26 64.56
N GLU A 226 57.02 114.84 65.52
CA GLU A 226 56.78 113.43 65.82
C GLU A 226 55.96 112.79 64.69
N VAL A 227 56.35 111.60 64.23
CA VAL A 227 55.67 110.86 63.16
C VAL A 227 55.17 109.53 63.70
N ALA A 228 53.86 109.28 63.57
CA ALA A 228 53.28 107.99 63.92
C ALA A 228 53.40 106.99 62.76
N LEU A 229 53.93 105.81 63.04
CA LEU A 229 53.97 104.68 62.12
C LEU A 229 52.81 103.73 62.47
N PRO A 230 51.74 103.66 61.67
CA PRO A 230 50.63 102.77 61.94
C PRO A 230 51.05 101.29 61.77
N ALA A 231 50.33 100.40 62.44
CA ALA A 231 50.37 98.97 62.12
C ALA A 231 49.82 98.72 60.70
N LYS A 232 50.28 97.66 60.03
CA LYS A 232 49.95 97.30 58.64
C LYS A 232 50.41 98.31 57.58
N LEU A 233 51.40 99.14 57.91
CA LEU A 233 52.08 99.96 56.92
C LEU A 233 52.90 99.04 56.00
N VAL A 234 52.65 99.12 54.69
CA VAL A 234 53.37 98.30 53.71
C VAL A 234 54.64 99.03 53.27
N ILE A 235 55.78 98.36 53.46
CA ILE A 235 57.09 98.79 52.96
C ILE A 235 57.55 97.86 51.84
N LEU A 236 58.27 98.44 50.89
CA LEU A 236 58.79 97.74 49.71
C LEU A 236 60.31 97.69 49.74
N THR A 237 60.88 96.54 49.41
CA THR A 237 62.34 96.41 49.24
C THR A 237 62.81 97.06 47.95
N ARG A 238 64.04 97.60 47.94
CA ARG A 238 64.68 98.18 46.75
C ARG A 238 65.35 97.08 45.89
N SER A 239 64.59 96.04 45.54
CA SER A 239 65.02 94.94 44.67
C SER A 239 64.33 95.03 43.30
N THR A 240 64.85 94.32 42.29
CA THR A 240 64.25 94.25 40.94
C THR A 240 62.81 93.74 40.95
N THR A 241 62.49 92.81 41.87
CA THR A 241 61.13 92.43 42.24
C THR A 241 60.89 92.89 43.69
N PRO A 242 60.08 93.92 43.95
CA PRO A 242 59.92 94.46 45.30
C PRO A 242 59.10 93.51 46.17
N LEU A 243 59.70 93.03 47.27
CA LEU A 243 59.01 92.26 48.29
C LEU A 243 58.22 93.20 49.20
N ARG A 244 57.03 92.75 49.60
CA ARG A 244 56.10 93.53 50.42
C ARG A 244 56.15 93.04 51.86
N PHE A 245 56.50 93.94 52.77
CA PHE A 245 56.44 93.68 54.21
C PHE A 245 55.44 94.64 54.87
N GLU A 246 54.70 94.16 55.85
CA GLU A 246 53.79 94.97 56.67
C GLU A 246 54.35 95.15 58.09
N THR A 247 54.17 96.33 58.68
CA THR A 247 54.48 96.56 60.10
C THR A 247 53.49 95.81 61.00
N VAL A 248 53.99 95.05 61.97
CA VAL A 248 53.14 94.25 62.87
C VAL A 248 52.56 95.11 64.00
N LYS A 249 53.30 96.12 64.44
CA LYS A 249 52.95 96.97 65.58
C LYS A 249 53.08 98.45 65.23
N GLU A 250 52.20 99.27 65.80
CA GLU A 250 52.32 100.73 65.76
C GLU A 250 53.54 101.20 66.55
N ALA A 251 54.26 102.19 66.01
CA ALA A 251 55.40 102.81 66.66
C ALA A 251 55.38 104.32 66.46
N ARG A 252 55.91 105.08 67.42
CA ARG A 252 56.02 106.53 67.33
C ARG A 252 57.47 106.93 67.19
N LEU A 253 57.78 107.68 66.15
CA LEU A 253 59.10 108.25 65.91
C LEU A 253 59.14 109.65 66.53
N LEU A 254 59.89 109.79 67.62
CA LEU A 254 60.06 111.06 68.33
C LEU A 254 60.61 112.16 67.40
N ALA A 255 60.27 113.42 67.70
CA ALA A 255 60.79 114.60 67.00
C ALA A 255 62.30 114.75 67.20
N GLY A 256 63.03 115.06 66.12
CA GLY A 256 64.47 115.30 66.14
C GLY A 256 65.21 114.55 65.04
N ASN A 257 66.14 115.24 64.37
CA ASN A 257 66.85 114.71 63.21
C ASN A 257 67.75 113.52 63.62
N GLY A 258 67.51 112.35 63.01
CA GLY A 258 68.31 111.14 63.23
C GLY A 258 67.82 110.22 64.35
N LYS A 259 66.63 110.42 64.92
CA LYS A 259 66.05 109.46 65.88
C LYS A 259 65.56 108.20 65.16
N THR A 260 65.90 107.02 65.70
CA THR A 260 65.58 105.72 65.09
C THR A 260 64.68 104.86 65.97
N VAL A 261 63.77 104.10 65.36
CA VAL A 261 62.97 103.06 66.03
C VAL A 261 62.94 101.80 65.17
N ASP A 262 63.16 100.64 65.80
CA ASP A 262 63.09 99.32 65.16
C ASP A 262 61.67 98.76 65.36
N VAL A 263 60.99 98.44 64.25
CA VAL A 263 59.60 97.95 64.25
C VAL A 263 59.55 96.55 63.63
N PRO A 264 58.87 95.57 64.26
CA PRO A 264 58.71 94.24 63.68
C PRO A 264 57.88 94.28 62.40
N ILE A 265 58.34 93.58 61.38
CA ILE A 265 57.72 93.48 60.05
C ILE A 265 57.49 92.01 59.67
N ARG A 266 56.48 91.77 58.83
CA ARG A 266 56.13 90.44 58.31
C ARG A 266 55.88 90.49 56.80
N ALA A 267 56.28 89.46 56.06
CA ALA A 267 56.02 89.36 54.63
C ALA A 267 54.52 89.20 54.35
N VAL A 268 54.01 89.89 53.32
CA VAL A 268 52.60 89.81 52.93
C VAL A 268 52.27 88.47 52.24
N GLN A 269 53.24 87.85 51.57
CA GLN A 269 53.08 86.56 50.92
C GLN A 269 53.78 85.45 51.73
N PRO A 270 53.06 84.39 52.14
CA PRO A 270 53.66 83.26 52.83
C PRO A 270 54.47 82.37 51.88
N GLY A 271 55.42 81.62 52.44
CA GLY A 271 56.30 80.72 51.68
C GLY A 271 57.59 81.36 51.17
N SER A 272 58.36 80.58 50.40
CA SER A 272 59.70 80.97 49.94
C SER A 272 59.75 82.22 49.07
N VAL A 273 58.62 82.61 48.48
CA VAL A 273 58.49 83.83 47.65
C VAL A 273 58.61 85.11 48.49
N GLY A 274 58.23 85.07 49.78
CA GLY A 274 58.26 86.22 50.69
C GLY A 274 59.60 86.41 51.42
N ASN A 275 60.57 85.51 51.22
CA ASN A 275 61.85 85.54 51.92
C ASN A 275 62.80 86.56 51.26
N LEU A 276 63.32 87.49 52.06
CA LEU A 276 64.43 88.36 51.66
C LEU A 276 65.75 87.63 51.96
N PRO A 277 66.60 87.32 50.96
CA PRO A 277 67.89 86.67 51.17
C PRO A 277 68.93 87.57 51.85
#